data_AF-A0A915EBR2-F1
#
_entry.id   AF-A0A915EBR2-F1
#
_cell.length_a   1.000
_cell.length_b   1.000
_cell.length_c   1.000
_cell.angle_alpha   90.00
_cell.angle_beta   90.00
_cell.angle_gamma   90.00
#
_symmetry.space_group_name_H-M   'P 1'
#
loop_
_entity.id
_entity.type
_entity.pdbx_description
1 polymer ?
#
loop_
_entity_poly.entity_id
_entity_poly.type
_entity_poly.pdbx_seq_one_letter_code
_entity_poly.pdbx_strand_id
1 'polypeptide(L)'
;MKYFLIKSVLLVDLLVILVVNGTPEDPRLTFEHLYQYGKNEYTRENWQDCVAFLLRALDDFNYFRDETLWCREYCGKLRLNKDDLVKEDARSDWMTTRVMFTEAQRALCLMKCQQDKFTTERPVLTSQEIYDEFRKRRPFHYLQFCYWKVG
;
A
#
# COMPACT_ATOMS: atom_id res chain seq x y z
N MET A 1 3.31 39.67 -23.32
CA MET A 1 3.73 39.31 -21.94
C MET A 1 2.63 38.68 -21.10
N LYS A 2 1.43 39.26 -20.98
CA LYS A 2 0.33 38.72 -20.14
C LYS A 2 -0.12 37.30 -20.52
N TYR A 3 -0.14 36.96 -21.81
CA TYR A 3 -0.49 35.62 -22.31
C TYR A 3 0.49 34.50 -21.89
N PHE A 4 1.76 34.84 -21.66
CA PHE A 4 2.77 33.86 -21.27
C PHE A 4 2.66 33.50 -19.79
N LEU A 5 2.33 34.49 -18.95
CA LEU A 5 2.08 34.29 -17.51
C LEU A 5 0.81 33.48 -17.25
N ILE A 6 -0.26 33.69 -18.03
CA ILE A 6 -1.51 32.92 -17.89
C ILE A 6 -1.30 31.46 -18.30
N LYS A 7 -0.54 31.21 -19.39
CA LYS A 7 -0.20 29.84 -19.80
C LYS A 7 0.73 29.15 -18.80
N SER A 8 1.69 29.86 -18.21
CA SER A 8 2.57 29.27 -17.19
C SER A 8 1.83 28.93 -15.90
N VAL A 9 0.90 29.79 -15.46
CA VAL A 9 0.07 29.52 -14.28
C VAL A 9 -0.84 28.30 -14.52
N LEU A 10 -1.54 28.25 -15.65
CA LEU A 10 -2.39 27.09 -15.99
C LEU A 10 -1.60 25.79 -16.18
N LEU A 11 -0.36 25.86 -16.67
CA LEU A 11 0.53 24.69 -16.77
C LEU A 11 1.02 24.22 -15.40
N VAL A 12 1.33 25.15 -14.50
CA VAL A 12 1.73 24.84 -13.12
C VAL A 12 0.54 24.26 -12.35
N ASP A 13 -0.65 24.84 -12.48
CA ASP A 13 -1.87 24.32 -11.84
C ASP A 13 -2.24 22.92 -12.39
N LEU A 14 -2.11 22.70 -13.70
CA LEU A 14 -2.33 21.38 -14.30
C LEU A 14 -1.27 20.35 -13.87
N LEU A 15 0.00 20.77 -13.71
CA LEU A 15 1.07 19.93 -13.16
C LEU A 15 0.82 19.60 -11.68
N VAL A 16 0.36 20.56 -10.87
CA VAL A 16 0.00 20.34 -9.47
C VAL A 16 -1.17 19.34 -9.37
N ILE A 17 -2.21 19.48 -10.21
CA ILE A 17 -3.35 18.56 -10.23
C ILE A 17 -2.94 17.14 -10.68
N LEU A 18 -1.94 17.01 -11.57
CA LEU A 18 -1.43 15.70 -12.00
C LEU A 18 -0.46 15.06 -10.98
N VAL A 19 0.19 15.86 -10.13
CA VAL A 19 1.13 15.40 -9.09
C VAL A 19 0.42 15.06 -7.77
N VAL A 20 -0.82 15.51 -7.55
CA VAL A 20 -1.69 15.03 -6.45
C VAL A 20 -2.32 13.68 -6.83
N ASN A 21 -1.49 12.74 -7.27
CA ASN A 21 -1.78 11.32 -7.20
C ASN A 21 -0.82 10.78 -6.14
N GLY A 22 -1.35 10.40 -4.98
CA GLY A 22 -0.58 10.01 -3.79
C GLY A 22 0.48 8.96 -4.09
N THR A 23 1.71 9.41 -4.26
CA THR A 23 2.92 8.57 -4.27
C THR A 23 3.56 8.54 -2.88
N PRO A 24 4.43 7.56 -2.56
CA PRO A 24 5.08 7.45 -1.26
C PRO A 24 6.16 8.54 -1.11
N GLU A 25 5.73 9.77 -0.82
CA GLU A 25 6.63 10.93 -0.64
C GLU A 25 7.68 10.70 0.45
N ASP A 26 7.34 9.91 1.46
CA ASP A 26 8.27 9.47 2.51
C ASP A 26 8.03 7.98 2.81
N PRO A 27 8.94 7.07 2.40
CA PRO A 27 8.78 5.65 2.64
C PRO A 27 8.81 5.28 4.13
N ARG A 28 9.37 6.13 4.99
CA ARG A 28 9.43 5.89 6.44
C ARG A 28 8.08 6.14 7.11
N LEU A 29 7.22 6.95 6.47
CA LEU A 29 5.93 7.36 7.00
C LEU A 29 4.81 6.47 6.46
N THR A 30 4.54 5.37 7.17
CA THR A 30 3.51 4.39 6.77
C THR A 30 2.09 4.80 7.21
N PHE A 31 1.08 4.12 6.65
CA PHE A 31 -0.33 4.27 7.03
C PHE A 31 -0.57 4.08 8.53
N GLU A 32 0.26 3.28 9.22
CA GLU A 32 0.16 3.10 10.66
C GLU A 32 0.49 4.40 11.41
N HIS A 33 1.57 5.07 11.03
CA HIS A 33 1.99 6.34 11.62
C HIS A 33 0.97 7.44 11.31
N LEU A 34 0.58 7.56 10.03
CA LEU A 34 -0.39 8.56 9.57
C LEU A 34 -1.74 8.39 10.25
N TYR A 35 -2.19 7.15 10.43
CA TYR A 35 -3.44 6.87 11.13
C TYR A 35 -3.39 7.26 12.60
N GLN A 36 -2.28 7.00 13.30
CA GLN A 36 -2.10 7.46 14.67
C GLN A 36 -2.06 9.00 14.76
N TYR A 37 -1.40 9.67 13.81
CA TYR A 37 -1.41 11.13 13.73
C TYR A 37 -2.83 11.67 13.52
N GLY A 38 -3.60 11.09 12.59
CA GLY A 38 -4.99 11.45 12.38
C GLY A 38 -5.87 11.25 13.62
N LYS A 39 -5.68 10.16 14.37
CA LYS A 39 -6.38 9.91 15.63
C LYS A 39 -5.98 10.92 16.72
N ASN A 40 -4.71 11.30 16.79
CA ASN A 40 -4.24 12.32 17.73
C ASN A 40 -4.88 13.68 17.44
N GLU A 41 -4.93 14.08 16.16
CA GLU A 41 -5.57 15.33 15.75
C GLU A 41 -7.09 15.29 15.94
N TYR A 42 -7.74 14.13 15.74
CA TYR A 42 -9.13 13.90 16.13
C TYR A 42 -9.35 14.17 17.63
N THR A 43 -8.49 13.64 18.50
CA THR A 43 -8.59 13.85 19.96
C THR A 43 -8.32 15.30 20.37
N ARG A 44 -7.49 16.02 19.61
CA ARG A 44 -7.17 17.44 19.82
C ARG A 44 -8.19 18.40 19.21
N GLU A 45 -9.23 17.88 18.57
CA GLU A 45 -10.22 18.67 17.83
C GLU A 45 -9.62 19.51 16.69
N ASN A 46 -8.45 19.10 16.19
CA ASN A 46 -7.84 19.72 15.02
C ASN A 46 -8.37 19.04 13.75
N TRP A 47 -9.53 19.50 13.30
CA TRP A 47 -10.31 18.81 12.27
C TRP A 47 -9.67 18.84 10.88
N GLN A 48 -8.98 19.93 10.53
CA GLN A 48 -8.30 20.06 9.24
C GLN A 48 -7.17 19.03 9.10
N ASP A 49 -6.29 18.96 10.10
CA ASP A 49 -5.19 18.00 10.09
C ASP A 49 -5.67 16.56 10.31
N CYS A 50 -6.76 16.36 11.06
CA CYS A 50 -7.42 15.06 11.12
C CYS A 50 -7.79 14.55 9.72
N VAL A 51 -8.46 15.37 8.90
CA VAL A 51 -8.81 15.00 7.52
C VAL A 51 -7.55 14.72 6.71
N ALA A 52 -6.56 15.62 6.76
CA ALA A 52 -5.32 15.49 5.99
C ALA A 52 -4.57 14.19 6.29
N PHE A 53 -4.33 13.88 7.57
CA PHE A 53 -3.62 12.67 7.97
C PHE A 53 -4.41 11.39 7.67
N LEU A 54 -5.72 11.37 7.87
CA LEU A 54 -6.55 10.19 7.60
C LEU A 54 -6.63 9.88 6.11
N LEU A 55 -6.75 10.89 5.25
CA LEU A 55 -6.71 10.69 3.79
C LEU A 55 -5.35 10.14 3.35
N ARG A 56 -4.26 10.76 3.82
CA ARG A 56 -2.90 10.31 3.50
C ARG A 56 -2.67 8.87 3.99
N ALA A 57 -3.22 8.49 5.15
CA ALA A 57 -3.16 7.13 5.65
C ALA A 57 -3.92 6.14 4.75
N LEU A 58 -5.09 6.52 4.22
CA LEU A 58 -5.85 5.71 3.27
C LEU A 58 -5.09 5.52 1.95
N ASP A 59 -4.45 6.56 1.45
CA ASP A 59 -3.66 6.50 0.22
C ASP A 59 -2.47 5.55 0.37
N ASP A 60 -1.69 5.68 1.46
CA ASP A 60 -0.57 4.75 1.72
C ASP A 60 -1.05 3.32 1.96
N PHE A 61 -2.20 3.12 2.61
CA PHE A 61 -2.76 1.77 2.78
C PHE A 61 -3.20 1.15 1.45
N ASN A 62 -3.78 1.94 0.54
CA ASN A 62 -4.13 1.47 -0.80
C ASN A 62 -2.87 1.08 -1.57
N TYR A 63 -1.83 1.91 -1.55
CA TYR A 63 -0.52 1.58 -2.12
C TYR A 63 0.03 0.26 -1.56
N PHE A 64 0.10 0.14 -0.23
CA PHE A 64 0.58 -1.07 0.44
C PHE A 64 -0.21 -2.32 0.05
N ARG A 65 -1.54 -2.22 0.02
CA ARG A 65 -2.44 -3.31 -0.37
C ARG A 65 -2.21 -3.70 -1.82
N ASP A 66 -2.18 -2.74 -2.73
CA ASP A 66 -2.15 -2.98 -4.15
C ASP A 66 -0.80 -3.58 -4.58
N GLU A 67 0.31 -3.10 -4.02
CA GLU A 67 1.63 -3.71 -4.25
C GLU A 67 1.73 -5.13 -3.65
N THR A 68 1.12 -5.34 -2.47
CA THR A 68 1.05 -6.68 -1.87
C THR A 68 0.23 -7.66 -2.73
N LEU A 69 -0.90 -7.21 -3.28
CA LEU A 69 -1.73 -8.00 -4.19
C LEU A 69 -0.99 -8.28 -5.50
N TRP A 70 -0.34 -7.27 -6.06
CA TRP A 70 0.46 -7.41 -7.28
C TRP A 70 1.55 -8.47 -7.11
N CYS A 71 2.29 -8.45 -6.00
CA CYS A 71 3.30 -9.47 -5.71
C CYS A 71 2.71 -10.88 -5.63
N ARG A 72 1.52 -11.04 -5.04
CA ARG A 72 0.83 -12.33 -4.96
C ARG A 72 0.41 -12.85 -6.33
N GLU A 73 -0.13 -11.98 -7.18
CA GLU A 73 -0.52 -12.33 -8.55
C GLU A 73 0.70 -12.69 -9.41
N TYR A 74 1.75 -11.86 -9.35
CA TYR A 74 2.99 -12.06 -10.09
C TYR A 74 3.64 -13.40 -9.75
N CYS A 75 3.87 -13.66 -8.45
CA CYS A 75 4.46 -14.93 -8.00
C CYS A 75 3.51 -16.13 -8.24
N GLY A 76 2.19 -15.91 -8.22
CA GLY A 76 1.20 -16.93 -8.56
C GLY A 76 1.28 -17.38 -10.03
N LYS A 77 1.42 -16.43 -10.96
CA LYS A 77 1.59 -16.71 -12.41
C LYS A 77 2.90 -17.44 -12.70
N LEU A 78 3.99 -17.07 -12.04
CA LEU A 78 5.30 -17.71 -12.21
C LEU A 78 5.27 -19.21 -11.83
N ARG A 79 4.40 -19.61 -10.88
CA ARG A 79 4.22 -21.02 -10.49
C ARG A 79 3.55 -21.84 -11.59
N LEU A 80 2.46 -21.34 -12.17
CA LEU A 80 1.72 -22.05 -13.23
C LEU A 80 2.64 -22.41 -14.41
N ASN A 81 3.51 -21.49 -14.80
CA ASN A 81 4.46 -21.71 -15.90
C ASN A 81 5.56 -22.76 -15.59
N LYS A 82 5.83 -23.06 -14.31
CA LYS A 82 6.84 -24.03 -13.89
C LYS A 82 6.27 -25.43 -13.67
N ASP A 83 5.02 -25.52 -13.20
CA ASP A 83 4.35 -26.78 -12.91
C ASP A 83 4.02 -27.57 -14.21
N ASP A 84 3.81 -26.89 -15.34
CA ASP A 84 3.58 -27.51 -16.67
C ASP A 84 4.79 -28.31 -17.22
N LEU A 85 5.96 -28.22 -16.60
CA LEU A 85 7.19 -28.87 -17.06
C LEU A 85 7.49 -30.21 -16.36
N VAL A 86 6.69 -30.65 -15.39
CA VAL A 86 6.99 -31.84 -14.58
C VAL A 86 5.93 -32.92 -14.79
N LYS A 87 6.19 -33.81 -15.75
CA LYS A 87 5.40 -35.05 -15.94
C LYS A 87 5.56 -35.97 -14.73
N GLU A 88 4.43 -36.46 -14.22
CA GLU A 88 4.30 -37.29 -13.02
C GLU A 88 4.94 -38.67 -13.19
N ASP A 89 5.94 -38.95 -12.35
CA ASP A 89 6.18 -40.32 -11.88
C ASP A 89 7.01 -40.28 -10.59
N ALA A 90 6.40 -40.34 -9.39
CA ALA A 90 7.11 -40.76 -8.17
C ALA A 90 6.19 -41.00 -6.95
N ARG A 91 6.74 -41.77 -6.00
CA ARG A 91 6.18 -42.33 -4.74
C ARG A 91 6.00 -41.30 -3.62
N SER A 92 4.86 -41.31 -2.91
CA SER A 92 4.39 -40.34 -1.89
C SER A 92 5.40 -39.55 -1.01
N ASP A 93 6.58 -40.07 -0.70
CA ASP A 93 7.62 -39.36 0.06
C ASP A 93 8.26 -38.18 -0.72
N TRP A 94 8.39 -38.32 -2.04
CA TRP A 94 8.85 -37.21 -2.91
C TRP A 94 7.84 -36.05 -2.99
N MET A 95 6.56 -36.33 -2.74
CA MET A 95 5.46 -35.40 -2.96
C MET A 95 5.54 -34.30 -1.90
N THR A 96 5.77 -34.68 -0.64
CA THR A 96 5.95 -33.75 0.47
C THR A 96 7.17 -32.86 0.25
N THR A 97 8.31 -33.45 -0.14
CA THR A 97 9.53 -32.69 -0.42
C THR A 97 9.34 -31.70 -1.56
N ARG A 98 8.65 -32.10 -2.63
CA ARG A 98 8.31 -31.24 -3.77
C ARG A 98 7.42 -30.07 -3.36
N VAL A 99 6.36 -30.32 -2.58
CA VAL A 99 5.46 -29.27 -2.07
C VAL A 99 6.21 -28.28 -1.19
N MET A 100 7.05 -28.75 -0.28
CA MET A 100 7.86 -27.86 0.57
C MET A 100 8.80 -26.98 -0.26
N PHE A 101 9.44 -27.55 -1.28
CA PHE A 101 10.31 -26.80 -2.18
C PHE A 101 9.54 -25.75 -3.00
N THR A 102 8.36 -26.07 -3.53
CA THR A 102 7.55 -25.11 -4.29
C THR A 102 7.04 -23.97 -3.40
N GLU A 103 6.63 -24.25 -2.17
CA GLU A 103 6.23 -23.22 -1.22
C GLU A 103 7.42 -22.34 -0.79
N ALA A 104 8.61 -22.92 -0.58
CA ALA A 104 9.82 -22.15 -0.30
C ALA A 104 10.20 -21.22 -1.47
N GLN A 105 10.10 -21.69 -2.72
CA GLN A 105 10.32 -20.84 -3.90
C GLN A 105 9.30 -19.70 -4.00
N ARG A 106 8.04 -19.98 -3.67
CA ARG A 106 6.98 -18.98 -3.64
C ARG A 106 7.23 -17.92 -2.57
N ALA A 107 7.60 -18.34 -1.36
CA ALA A 107 7.97 -17.45 -0.27
C ALA A 107 9.15 -16.54 -0.69
N LEU A 108 10.19 -17.11 -1.30
CA LEU A 108 11.33 -16.33 -1.79
C LEU A 108 10.93 -15.30 -2.86
N CYS A 109 10.03 -15.67 -3.79
CA CYS A 109 9.50 -14.74 -4.79
C CYS A 109 8.76 -13.58 -4.14
N LEU A 110 7.88 -13.86 -3.17
CA LEU A 110 7.12 -12.83 -2.46
C LEU A 110 8.05 -11.88 -1.70
N MET A 111 9.05 -12.42 -0.99
CA MET A 111 10.03 -11.61 -0.25
C MET A 111 10.79 -10.66 -1.17
N LYS A 112 11.30 -11.16 -2.31
CA LYS A 112 12.01 -10.32 -3.28
C LYS A 112 11.11 -9.26 -3.90
N CYS A 113 9.92 -9.66 -4.34
CA CYS A 113 8.95 -8.74 -4.92
C CYS A 113 8.60 -7.60 -3.96
N GLN A 114 8.33 -7.91 -2.69
CA GLN A 114 8.02 -6.90 -1.69
C GLN A 114 9.21 -5.97 -1.41
N GLN A 115 10.44 -6.50 -1.38
CA GLN A 115 11.66 -5.68 -1.25
C GLN A 115 11.90 -4.78 -2.48
N ASP A 116 11.49 -5.21 -3.66
CA ASP A 116 11.63 -4.42 -4.88
C ASP A 116 10.56 -3.32 -4.96
N LYS A 117 9.32 -3.63 -4.52
CA LYS A 117 8.19 -2.68 -4.53
C LYS A 117 8.24 -1.68 -3.39
N PHE A 118 8.61 -2.13 -2.20
CA PHE A 118 8.79 -1.26 -1.05
C PHE A 118 10.27 -0.90 -0.94
N THR A 119 10.60 0.38 -1.00
CA THR A 119 11.96 0.87 -0.73
C THR A 119 12.48 0.29 0.59
N THR A 120 13.78 0.01 0.67
CA THR A 120 14.44 -0.54 1.87
C THR A 120 14.23 0.30 3.14
N GLU A 121 13.88 1.57 2.99
CA GLU A 121 13.60 2.49 4.10
C GLU A 121 12.21 2.31 4.72
N ARG A 122 11.29 1.59 4.05
CA ARG A 122 9.93 1.40 4.54
C ARG A 122 9.92 0.42 5.71
N PRO A 123 9.39 0.82 6.88
CA PRO A 123 9.21 -0.09 8.01
C PRO A 123 8.31 -1.27 7.66
N VAL A 124 8.61 -2.43 8.25
CA VAL A 124 7.70 -3.58 8.21
C VAL A 124 6.41 -3.25 8.95
N LEU A 125 5.32 -3.94 8.59
CA LEU A 125 4.05 -3.82 9.30
C LEU A 125 4.25 -4.15 10.79
N THR A 126 3.88 -3.22 11.67
CA THR A 126 4.12 -3.34 13.11
C THR A 126 2.88 -3.79 13.89
N SER A 127 1.68 -3.39 13.45
CA SER A 127 0.42 -3.66 14.13
C SER A 127 -0.58 -4.35 13.21
N GLN A 128 -0.85 -5.62 13.53
CA GLN A 128 -1.92 -6.38 12.89
C GLN A 128 -3.30 -5.80 13.20
N GLU A 129 -3.47 -5.17 14.36
CA GLU A 129 -4.72 -4.52 14.76
C GLU A 129 -5.04 -3.34 13.84
N ILE A 130 -4.07 -2.45 13.58
CA ILE A 130 -4.26 -1.31 12.67
C ILE A 130 -4.57 -1.82 11.27
N TYR A 131 -3.85 -2.83 10.77
CA TYR A 131 -4.16 -3.44 9.47
C TYR A 131 -5.60 -3.95 9.39
N ASP A 132 -6.08 -4.62 10.43
CA ASP A 132 -7.45 -5.13 10.49
C ASP A 132 -8.49 -4.00 10.58
N GLU A 133 -8.18 -2.88 11.23
CA GLU A 133 -9.03 -1.69 11.23
C GLU A 133 -9.19 -1.10 9.83
N PHE A 134 -8.11 -0.97 9.07
CA PHE A 134 -8.16 -0.54 7.68
C PHE A 134 -8.94 -1.53 6.81
N ARG A 135 -8.72 -2.85 6.99
CA ARG A 135 -9.50 -3.89 6.29
C ARG A 135 -11.01 -3.77 6.56
N LYS A 136 -11.37 -3.39 7.78
CA LYS A 136 -12.76 -3.14 8.23
C LYS A 136 -13.25 -1.72 7.93
N ARG A 137 -12.48 -0.91 7.20
CA ARG A 137 -12.82 0.48 6.84
C ARG A 137 -13.06 1.41 8.04
N ARG A 138 -12.45 1.12 9.20
CA ARG A 138 -12.54 1.96 10.40
C ARG A 138 -12.08 3.41 10.21
N PRO A 139 -11.02 3.72 9.43
CA PRO A 139 -10.61 5.11 9.22
C PRO A 139 -11.72 6.02 8.68
N PHE A 140 -12.66 5.48 7.90
CA PHE A 140 -13.79 6.24 7.37
C PHE A 140 -14.74 6.75 8.47
N HIS A 141 -14.80 6.08 9.63
CA HIS A 141 -15.63 6.52 10.75
C HIS A 141 -15.08 7.82 11.35
N TYR A 142 -13.76 7.89 11.55
CA TYR A 142 -13.09 9.10 11.99
C TYR A 142 -13.18 10.19 10.93
N LEU A 143 -12.93 9.84 9.67
CA LEU A 143 -12.93 10.77 8.55
C LEU A 143 -14.31 11.42 8.34
N GLN A 144 -15.39 10.65 8.43
CA GLN A 144 -16.76 11.17 8.35
C GLN A 144 -17.00 12.26 9.41
N PHE A 145 -16.60 12.01 10.65
CA PHE A 145 -16.77 12.98 11.73
C PHE A 145 -15.88 14.21 11.55
N CYS A 146 -14.62 14.02 11.14
CA CYS A 146 -13.70 15.15 10.89
C CYS A 146 -14.23 16.05 9.77
N TYR A 147 -14.74 15.49 8.67
CA TYR A 147 -15.40 16.29 7.63
C TYR A 147 -16.63 17.05 8.15
N TRP A 148 -17.48 16.39 8.94
CA TRP A 148 -18.63 17.05 9.55
C TRP A 148 -18.25 18.23 10.44
N LYS A 149 -17.10 18.15 11.12
CA LYS A 149 -16.57 19.22 11.97
C LYS A 149 -15.88 20.35 11.22
N VAL A 150 -15.32 20.08 10.04
CA VAL A 150 -14.68 21.08 9.19
C VAL A 150 -15.72 22.07 8.63
N GLY A 151 -16.90 21.59 8.24
CA GLY A 151 -17.98 22.40 7.67
C GLY A 151 -18.29 22.03 6.23
#